data_AF-A0A1W9JF21-F1
#
_entry.id   AF-A0A1W9JF21-F1
#
_cell.length_a   1.000
_cell.length_b   1.000
_cell.length_c   1.000
_cell.angle_alpha   90.00
_cell.angle_beta   90.00
_cell.angle_gamma   90.00
#
_symmetry.space_group_name_H-M   'P 1'
#
loop_
_entity.id
_entity.type
_entity.pdbx_description
1 polymer ?
#
loop_
_entity_poly.entity_id
_entity_poly.type
_entity_poly.pdbx_seq_one_letter_code
_entity_poly.pdbx_strand_id
1 'polypeptide(L)'
;MPQYDIGFAAKLAQVADELDGKEPHNYDARRVVVYLSRVSAEITMKSLLENAGKPLNEIRANSHNLSKLLADLSECEIKDEIEPNIFLWRSASCVKDLYVDLGFVHIPIGTLIEAEKLGTSVYPNQIRYGEAVIDMEPSFLATMATILVGWAKRYLNLIRLKQLN
;
A
#
# COMPACT_ATOMS: atom_id res chain seq x y z
N MET A 1 -7.12 -21.05 -2.71
CA MET A 1 -7.42 -20.02 -1.69
C MET A 1 -6.31 -18.99 -1.80
N PRO A 2 -6.63 -17.69 -1.94
CA PRO A 2 -5.61 -16.66 -2.06
C PRO A 2 -4.72 -16.66 -0.81
N GLN A 3 -3.41 -16.50 -0.99
CA GLN A 3 -2.47 -16.40 0.14
C GLN A 3 -2.50 -15.02 0.80
N TYR A 4 -2.86 -13.99 0.04
CA TYR A 4 -2.94 -12.63 0.54
C TYR A 4 -4.38 -12.11 0.48
N ASP A 5 -4.95 -11.88 1.66
CA ASP A 5 -6.34 -11.50 1.84
C ASP A 5 -6.53 -9.97 1.90
N ILE A 6 -7.17 -9.42 0.88
CA ILE A 6 -7.50 -7.99 0.80
C ILE A 6 -8.52 -7.55 1.88
N GLY A 7 -9.38 -8.47 2.35
CA GLY A 7 -10.31 -8.22 3.44
C GLY A 7 -9.59 -7.99 4.77
N PHE A 8 -8.55 -8.80 5.03
CA PHE A 8 -7.69 -8.59 6.20
C PHE A 8 -6.91 -7.28 6.09
N ALA A 9 -6.32 -6.97 4.93
CA ALA A 9 -5.64 -5.70 4.70
C ALA A 9 -6.56 -4.50 4.94
N ALA A 10 -7.82 -4.59 4.47
CA ALA A 10 -8.83 -3.55 4.69
C ALA A 10 -9.15 -3.36 6.18
N LYS A 11 -9.22 -4.46 6.95
CA LYS A 11 -9.47 -4.36 8.40
C LYS A 11 -8.30 -3.69 9.12
N LEU A 12 -7.05 -3.99 8.73
CA LEU A 12 -5.87 -3.33 9.29
C LEU A 12 -5.87 -1.82 8.99
N ALA A 13 -6.17 -1.41 7.75
CA ALA A 13 -6.29 0.00 7.38
C ALA A 13 -7.37 0.72 8.20
N GLN A 14 -8.55 0.09 8.35
CA GLN A 14 -9.63 0.63 9.15
C GLN A 14 -9.21 0.83 10.62
N VAL A 15 -8.54 -0.16 11.23
CA VAL A 15 -8.12 -0.06 12.63
C VAL A 15 -7.05 1.02 12.80
N ALA A 16 -6.13 1.17 11.84
CA ALA A 16 -5.14 2.25 11.85
C ALA A 16 -5.81 3.63 11.83
N ASP A 17 -6.78 3.84 10.94
CA ASP A 17 -7.54 5.08 10.83
C ASP A 17 -8.35 5.40 12.10
N GLU A 18 -9.06 4.41 12.64
CA GLU A 18 -9.83 4.55 13.88
C GLU A 18 -8.95 4.87 15.10
N LEU A 19 -7.75 4.30 15.17
CA LEU A 19 -6.81 4.53 16.27
C LEU A 19 -6.15 5.91 16.18
N ASP A 20 -5.76 6.34 14.98
CA ASP A 20 -5.20 7.67 14.73
C ASP A 20 -6.18 8.77 15.17
N GLY A 21 -7.46 8.62 14.86
CA GLY A 21 -8.49 9.57 15.27
C GLY A 21 -8.78 9.60 16.79
N LYS A 22 -8.56 8.49 17.50
CA LYS A 22 -8.85 8.39 18.94
C LYS A 22 -7.67 8.82 19.82
N GLU A 23 -6.46 8.46 19.44
CA GLU A 23 -5.26 8.66 20.26
C GLU A 23 -4.08 9.28 19.48
N PRO A 24 -4.29 10.41 18.77
CA PRO A 24 -3.30 10.97 17.82
C PRO A 24 -1.98 11.40 18.46
N HIS A 25 -1.95 11.60 19.78
CA HIS A 25 -0.78 12.06 20.53
C HIS A 25 -0.12 10.97 21.38
N ASN A 26 -0.72 9.78 21.48
CA ASN A 26 -0.13 8.68 22.23
C ASN A 26 0.96 8.01 21.38
N TYR A 27 2.18 7.93 21.91
CA TYR A 27 3.32 7.38 21.18
C TYR A 27 3.12 5.93 20.74
N ASP A 28 2.64 5.07 21.64
CA ASP A 28 2.42 3.66 21.34
C ASP A 28 1.26 3.49 20.34
N ALA A 29 0.20 4.28 20.47
CA ALA A 29 -0.89 4.30 19.50
C ALA A 29 -0.38 4.70 18.10
N ARG A 30 0.38 5.79 18.00
CA ARG A 30 1.01 6.23 16.73
C ARG A 30 1.90 5.15 16.13
N ARG A 31 2.70 4.46 16.96
CA ARG A 31 3.53 3.33 16.53
C ARG A 31 2.68 2.18 15.97
N VAL A 32 1.55 1.87 16.61
CA VAL A 32 0.59 0.87 16.12
C VAL A 32 -0.02 1.31 14.79
N VAL A 33 -0.43 2.58 14.65
CA VAL A 33 -0.97 3.12 13.39
C VAL A 33 0.03 2.98 12.24
N VAL A 34 1.30 3.36 12.46
CA VAL A 34 2.38 3.20 11.48
C VAL A 34 2.51 1.73 11.08
N TYR A 35 2.60 0.84 12.06
CA TYR A 35 2.77 -0.59 11.82
C TYR A 35 1.59 -1.19 11.03
N LEU A 36 0.36 -0.95 11.48
CA LEU A 36 -0.84 -1.48 10.82
C LEU A 36 -1.00 -0.96 9.38
N SER A 37 -0.69 0.32 9.16
CA SER A 37 -0.71 0.93 7.83
C SER A 37 0.28 0.27 6.87
N ARG A 38 1.51 0.01 7.34
CA ARG A 38 2.56 -0.66 6.54
C ARG A 38 2.21 -2.12 6.24
N VAL A 39 1.70 -2.87 7.22
CA VAL A 39 1.25 -4.26 7.01
C VAL A 39 0.06 -4.29 6.05
N SER A 40 -0.90 -3.38 6.19
CA SER A 40 -2.03 -3.27 5.27
C SER A 40 -1.57 -3.03 3.83
N ALA A 41 -0.63 -2.10 3.63
CA ALA A 41 -0.06 -1.82 2.31
C ALA A 41 0.68 -3.03 1.73
N GLU A 42 1.46 -3.74 2.55
CA GLU A 42 2.16 -4.98 2.16
C GLU A 42 1.18 -6.01 1.62
N ILE A 43 0.15 -6.37 2.41
CA ILE A 43 -0.82 -7.40 2.05
C ILE A 43 -1.63 -6.98 0.84
N THR A 44 -1.98 -5.69 0.74
CA THR A 44 -2.70 -5.15 -0.40
C THR A 44 -1.91 -5.32 -1.70
N MET A 45 -0.64 -4.90 -1.73
CA MET A 45 0.21 -5.04 -2.92
C MET A 45 0.46 -6.52 -3.27
N LYS A 46 0.69 -7.37 -2.27
CA LYS A 46 0.87 -8.81 -2.51
C LYS A 46 -0.38 -9.48 -3.05
N SER A 47 -1.56 -9.07 -2.59
CA SER A 47 -2.85 -9.56 -3.09
C SER A 47 -3.09 -9.13 -4.55
N LEU A 48 -2.72 -7.91 -4.91
CA LEU A 48 -2.76 -7.43 -6.30
C LEU A 48 -1.81 -8.21 -7.20
N LEU A 49 -0.56 -8.43 -6.78
CA LEU A 49 0.43 -9.20 -7.53
C LEU A 49 -0.01 -10.66 -7.72
N GLU A 50 -0.56 -11.28 -6.69
CA GLU A 50 -1.11 -12.65 -6.76
C GLU A 50 -2.25 -12.71 -7.78
N ASN A 51 -3.20 -11.77 -7.73
CA ASN A 51 -4.32 -11.73 -8.68
C ASN A 51 -3.89 -11.36 -10.11
N ALA A 52 -2.82 -10.59 -10.27
CA ALA A 52 -2.24 -10.27 -11.58
C ALA A 52 -1.57 -11.50 -12.24
N GLY A 53 -1.37 -12.58 -11.49
CA GLY A 53 -0.74 -13.81 -11.95
C GLY A 53 0.77 -13.90 -11.66
N LYS A 54 1.32 -13.01 -10.83
CA LYS A 54 2.75 -13.08 -10.45
C LYS A 54 3.02 -14.33 -9.60
N PRO A 55 4.07 -15.11 -9.88
CA PRO A 55 4.38 -16.31 -9.11
C PRO A 55 4.57 -16.03 -7.62
N LEU A 56 3.96 -16.85 -6.76
CA LEU A 56 3.97 -16.64 -5.31
C LEU A 56 5.37 -16.67 -4.70
N ASN A 57 6.30 -17.45 -5.26
CA ASN A 57 7.71 -17.46 -4.85
C ASN A 57 8.39 -16.12 -5.10
N GLU A 58 8.09 -15.44 -6.21
CA GLU A 58 8.62 -14.11 -6.51
C GLU A 58 8.03 -13.06 -5.55
N ILE A 59 6.72 -13.11 -5.31
CA ILE A 59 6.06 -12.21 -4.35
C ILE A 59 6.66 -12.39 -2.94
N ARG A 60 6.93 -13.63 -2.52
CA ARG A 60 7.54 -13.95 -1.23
C ARG A 60 9.01 -13.53 -1.15
N ALA A 61 9.74 -13.55 -2.25
CA ALA A 61 11.15 -13.14 -2.30
C ALA A 61 11.33 -11.65 -1.94
N ASN A 62 10.29 -10.82 -2.14
CA ASN A 62 10.29 -9.43 -1.69
C ASN A 62 10.12 -9.26 -0.18
N SER A 63 9.75 -10.32 0.56
CA SER A 63 9.53 -10.28 2.01
C SER A 63 8.63 -9.09 2.40
N HIS A 64 9.10 -8.17 3.24
CA HIS A 64 8.40 -6.97 3.70
C HIS A 64 8.78 -5.70 2.92
N ASN A 65 9.56 -5.81 1.85
CA ASN A 65 10.08 -4.65 1.12
C ASN A 65 8.99 -3.99 0.26
N LEU A 66 8.36 -2.94 0.81
CA LEU A 66 7.27 -2.23 0.16
C LEU A 66 7.70 -1.57 -1.15
N SER A 67 8.92 -1.03 -1.22
CA SER A 67 9.45 -0.42 -2.44
C SER A 67 9.57 -1.43 -3.59
N LYS A 68 10.01 -2.66 -3.32
CA LYS A 68 10.08 -3.73 -4.31
C LYS A 68 8.70 -4.21 -4.73
N LEU A 69 7.76 -4.37 -3.79
CA LEU A 69 6.36 -4.72 -4.12
C LEU A 69 5.72 -3.66 -5.02
N LEU A 70 5.99 -2.39 -4.76
CA LEU A 70 5.52 -1.28 -5.59
C LEU A 70 6.20 -1.25 -6.97
N ALA A 71 7.48 -1.62 -7.04
CA ALA A 71 8.19 -1.79 -8.31
C ALA A 71 7.58 -2.93 -9.15
N ASP A 72 7.31 -4.08 -8.52
CA ASP A 72 6.66 -5.23 -9.16
C ASP A 72 5.28 -4.88 -9.72
N LEU A 73 4.49 -4.05 -9.02
CA LEU A 73 3.21 -3.56 -9.56
C LEU A 73 3.38 -2.74 -10.85
N SER A 74 4.56 -2.16 -11.08
CA SER A 74 4.84 -1.45 -12.34
C SER A 74 5.00 -2.41 -13.53
N GLU A 75 5.11 -3.72 -13.28
CA GLU A 75 5.08 -4.79 -14.30
C GLU A 75 3.65 -5.28 -14.59
N CYS A 76 2.65 -4.75 -13.87
CA CYS A 76 1.25 -5.04 -14.07
C CYS A 76 0.53 -3.93 -14.84
N GLU A 77 -0.64 -4.27 -15.35
CA GLU A 77 -1.58 -3.36 -15.99
C GLU A 77 -2.99 -3.62 -15.47
N ILE A 78 -3.75 -2.53 -15.31
CA ILE A 78 -5.14 -2.55 -14.87
C ILE A 78 -6.06 -2.18 -16.02
N LYS A 79 -7.24 -2.81 -16.07
CA LYS A 79 -8.31 -2.45 -16.98
C LYS A 79 -9.11 -1.33 -16.35
N ASP A 80 -8.99 -0.13 -16.91
CA ASP A 80 -9.64 1.07 -16.40
C ASP A 80 -10.60 1.64 -17.43
N GLU A 81 -11.72 2.18 -16.95
CA GLU A 81 -12.70 2.87 -17.78
C GLU A 81 -12.27 4.34 -17.89
N ILE A 82 -11.91 4.77 -19.10
CA ILE A 82 -11.45 6.15 -19.35
C ILE A 82 -12.59 7.07 -19.80
N GLU A 83 -13.62 6.50 -20.41
CA GLU A 83 -14.86 7.14 -20.83
C GLU A 83 -15.98 6.09 -20.70
N PRO A 84 -17.27 6.49 -20.63
CA PRO A 84 -18.38 5.55 -20.49
C PRO A 84 -18.32 4.43 -21.55
N ASN A 85 -18.16 3.19 -21.08
CA ASN A 85 -17.99 1.96 -21.86
C ASN A 85 -16.68 1.84 -22.68
N ILE A 86 -15.68 2.69 -22.46
CA ILE A 86 -14.36 2.62 -23.10
C ILE A 86 -13.32 2.18 -22.07
N PHE A 87 -12.84 0.93 -22.22
CA PHE A 87 -11.85 0.33 -21.33
C PHE A 87 -10.49 0.22 -21.98
N LEU A 88 -9.46 0.69 -21.30
CA LEU A 88 -8.07 0.52 -21.72
C LEU A 88 -7.26 -0.14 -20.62
N TRP A 89 -6.26 -0.91 -21.04
CA TRP A 89 -5.21 -1.39 -20.15
C TRP A 89 -4.21 -0.27 -19.95
N ARG A 90 -3.97 0.10 -18.68
CA ARG A 90 -2.96 1.08 -18.29
C ARG A 90 -2.01 0.50 -17.26
N SER A 91 -0.80 1.02 -17.23
CA SER A 91 0.21 0.59 -16.24
C SER A 91 -0.34 0.75 -14.82
N ALA A 92 -0.26 -0.31 -14.02
CA ALA A 92 -0.66 -0.28 -12.61
C ALA A 92 0.28 0.60 -11.76
N SER A 93 1.41 1.05 -12.33
CA SER A 93 2.29 2.05 -11.73
C SER A 93 1.58 3.37 -11.40
N CYS A 94 0.43 3.67 -12.01
CA CYS A 94 -0.36 4.87 -11.69
C CYS A 94 -0.82 4.91 -10.22
N VAL A 95 -0.79 3.77 -9.51
CA VAL A 95 -1.04 3.73 -8.06
C VAL A 95 -0.09 4.64 -7.26
N LYS A 96 1.13 4.89 -7.80
CA LYS A 96 2.12 5.78 -7.18
C LYS A 96 1.69 7.23 -7.17
N ASP A 97 0.90 7.62 -8.17
CA ASP A 97 0.45 8.99 -8.41
C ASP A 97 -0.86 9.32 -7.69
N LEU A 98 -1.52 8.30 -7.12
CA LEU A 98 -2.55 8.54 -6.10
C LEU A 98 -1.94 9.34 -4.97
N TYR A 99 -2.72 10.22 -4.36
CA TYR A 99 -2.20 11.11 -3.32
C TYR A 99 -3.09 11.07 -2.08
N VAL A 100 -2.43 11.19 -0.93
CA VAL A 100 -3.08 11.57 0.31
C VAL A 100 -3.27 13.08 0.27
N ASP A 101 -4.50 13.52 0.48
CA ASP A 101 -4.91 14.92 0.50
C ASP A 101 -5.36 15.31 1.91
N LEU A 102 -4.56 16.14 2.60
CA LEU A 102 -4.95 16.76 3.87
C LEU A 102 -5.06 18.29 3.72
N GLY A 103 -5.69 18.74 2.63
CA GLY A 103 -6.03 20.13 2.37
C GLY A 103 -4.93 20.89 1.65
N PHE A 104 -3.90 21.34 2.37
CA PHE A 104 -2.80 22.13 1.78
C PHE A 104 -1.61 21.29 1.32
N VAL A 105 -1.65 19.99 1.59
CA VAL A 105 -0.55 19.06 1.36
C VAL A 105 -1.08 17.85 0.59
N HIS A 106 -0.51 17.64 -0.60
CA HIS A 106 -0.75 16.48 -1.44
C HIS A 106 0.53 15.65 -1.50
N ILE A 107 0.51 14.45 -0.94
CA ILE A 107 1.67 13.54 -0.94
C ILE A 107 1.34 12.33 -1.78
N PRO A 108 2.11 12.05 -2.85
CA PRO A 108 1.96 10.82 -3.61
C PRO A 108 2.16 9.59 -2.73
N ILE A 109 1.33 8.56 -2.93
CA ILE A 109 1.42 7.28 -2.24
C ILE A 109 2.78 6.63 -2.50
N GLY A 110 3.35 6.80 -3.69
CA GLY A 110 4.70 6.35 -3.99
C GLY A 110 5.74 6.90 -3.01
N THR A 111 5.66 8.19 -2.66
CA THR A 111 6.55 8.84 -1.68
C THR A 111 6.39 8.23 -0.29
N LEU A 112 5.15 7.96 0.15
CA LEU A 112 4.88 7.37 1.46
C LEU A 112 5.38 5.93 1.55
N ILE A 113 5.20 5.14 0.48
CA ILE A 113 5.68 3.76 0.39
C ILE A 113 7.22 3.71 0.38
N GLU A 114 7.87 4.62 -0.33
CA GLU A 114 9.32 4.66 -0.49
C GLU A 114 10.03 5.52 0.57
N ALA A 115 9.33 5.92 1.63
CA ALA A 115 9.85 6.83 2.67
C ALA A 115 11.12 6.32 3.38
N GLU A 116 11.38 5.00 3.38
CA GLU A 116 12.64 4.44 3.90
C GLU A 116 13.87 5.03 3.20
N LYS A 117 13.75 5.41 1.93
CA LYS A 117 14.82 6.10 1.16
C LYS A 117 15.09 7.53 1.66
N LEU A 118 14.14 8.10 2.41
CA LEU A 118 14.22 9.42 3.02
C LEU A 118 14.71 9.37 4.48
N GLY A 119 15.11 8.19 4.96
CA GLY A 119 15.66 8.00 6.31
C GLY A 119 14.62 7.64 7.38
N THR A 120 13.41 7.20 7.00
CA THR A 120 12.46 6.64 7.96
C THR A 120 12.90 5.27 8.47
N SER A 121 12.25 4.84 9.55
CA SER A 121 12.44 3.52 10.16
C SER A 121 12.12 2.43 9.15
N VAL A 122 13.00 1.42 9.10
CA VAL A 122 12.88 0.26 8.23
C VAL A 122 11.79 -0.69 8.76
N TYR A 123 10.78 -0.91 7.93
CA TYR A 123 9.70 -1.84 8.18
C TYR A 123 10.14 -3.30 7.95
N PRO A 124 9.75 -4.27 8.80
CA PRO A 124 8.96 -4.12 10.02
C PRO A 124 9.78 -3.95 11.30
N ASN A 125 11.08 -4.27 11.27
CA ASN A 125 11.84 -4.54 12.49
C ASN A 125 12.14 -3.29 13.32
N GLN A 126 12.48 -2.17 12.70
CA GLN A 126 12.73 -0.93 13.46
C GLN A 126 11.42 -0.38 14.03
N ILE A 127 10.30 -0.56 13.33
CA ILE A 127 8.99 -0.22 13.86
C ILE A 127 8.60 -1.15 15.02
N ARG A 128 8.93 -2.45 15.02
CA ARG A 128 8.56 -3.37 16.12
C ARG A 128 9.48 -3.30 17.35
N TYR A 129 10.78 -3.15 17.14
CA TYR A 129 11.79 -3.34 18.18
C TYR A 129 12.69 -2.13 18.39
N GLY A 130 12.63 -1.12 17.52
CA GLY A 130 13.40 0.10 17.67
C GLY A 130 12.97 0.89 18.91
N GLU A 131 13.94 1.57 19.52
CA GLU A 131 13.72 2.45 20.68
C GLU A 131 12.87 3.67 20.31
N ALA A 132 13.12 4.25 19.14
CA ALA A 132 12.35 5.35 18.57
C ALA A 132 11.86 4.98 17.15
N VAL A 133 10.60 5.31 16.84
CA VAL A 133 10.06 5.20 15.49
C VAL A 133 10.07 6.58 14.85
N ILE A 134 10.96 6.74 13.87
CA ILE A 134 10.99 7.89 12.96
C ILE A 134 10.29 7.46 11.68
N ASP A 135 9.12 8.01 11.36
CA ASP A 135 8.42 7.71 10.10
C ASP A 135 7.65 8.96 9.65
N MET A 136 6.95 8.86 8.52
CA MET A 136 5.95 9.84 8.09
C MET A 136 4.84 9.96 9.14
N GLU A 137 4.14 11.09 9.15
CA GLU A 137 3.03 11.30 10.08
C GLU A 137 2.01 10.15 10.01
N PRO A 138 1.59 9.56 11.15
CA PRO A 138 0.73 8.37 11.16
C PRO A 138 -0.58 8.56 10.39
N SER A 139 -1.17 9.75 10.44
CA SER A 139 -2.39 10.11 9.70
C SER A 139 -2.22 9.99 8.19
N PHE A 140 -1.04 10.35 7.64
CA PHE A 140 -0.74 10.14 6.22
C PHE A 140 -0.67 8.66 5.89
N LEU A 141 -0.07 7.84 6.76
CA LEU A 141 0.07 6.41 6.54
C LEU A 141 -1.27 5.66 6.65
N ALA A 142 -2.11 6.03 7.61
CA ALA A 142 -3.46 5.49 7.75
C ALA A 142 -4.31 5.81 6.52
N THR A 143 -4.30 7.06 6.08
CA THR A 143 -5.01 7.50 4.87
C THR A 143 -4.49 6.79 3.62
N MET A 144 -3.16 6.67 3.48
CA MET A 144 -2.53 5.92 2.39
C MET A 144 -3.00 4.48 2.34
N ALA A 145 -3.03 3.78 3.48
CA ALA A 145 -3.48 2.39 3.56
C ALA A 145 -4.94 2.25 3.10
N THR A 146 -5.81 3.18 3.52
CA THR A 146 -7.21 3.23 3.10
C THR A 146 -7.36 3.44 1.58
N ILE A 147 -6.63 4.41 1.01
CA ILE A 147 -6.66 4.68 -0.44
C ILE A 147 -6.16 3.46 -1.22
N LEU A 148 -5.03 2.87 -0.79
CA LEU A 148 -4.43 1.74 -1.47
C LEU A 148 -5.33 0.50 -1.46
N VAL A 149 -5.99 0.21 -0.33
CA VAL A 149 -7.02 -0.84 -0.23
C VAL A 149 -8.21 -0.56 -1.14
N GLY A 150 -8.70 0.69 -1.16
CA GLY A 150 -9.82 1.09 -2.01
C GLY A 150 -9.50 0.90 -3.50
N TRP A 151 -8.31 1.36 -3.91
CA TRP A 151 -7.80 1.15 -5.26
C TRP A 151 -7.65 -0.34 -5.59
N ALA A 152 -7.08 -1.12 -4.67
CA ALA A 152 -6.91 -2.54 -4.88
C ALA A 152 -8.24 -3.28 -5.04
N LYS A 153 -9.26 -2.97 -4.21
CA LYS A 153 -10.60 -3.55 -4.34
C LYS A 153 -11.25 -3.24 -5.68
N ARG A 154 -11.04 -2.03 -6.23
CA ARG A 154 -11.54 -1.64 -7.55
C ARG A 154 -10.91 -2.47 -8.66
N TYR A 155 -9.61 -2.74 -8.58
CA TYR A 155 -8.87 -3.37 -9.68
C TYR A 155 -8.49 -4.83 -9.46
N LEU A 156 -8.86 -5.45 -8.34
CA LEU A 156 -8.42 -6.80 -7.97
C LEU A 156 -8.71 -7.85 -9.05
N ASN A 157 -9.88 -7.76 -9.67
CA ASN A 157 -10.30 -8.67 -10.75
C ASN A 157 -10.05 -8.09 -12.14
N LEU A 158 -9.37 -6.94 -12.21
CA LEU A 158 -9.11 -6.16 -13.42
C LEU A 158 -7.61 -5.89 -13.60
N ILE A 159 -6.74 -6.64 -12.94
CA ILE A 159 -5.29 -6.51 -13.01
C ILE A 159 -4.68 -7.75 -13.68
N ARG A 160 -3.61 -7.55 -14.45
CA ARG A 160 -2.81 -8.63 -15.04
C ARG A 160 -1.34 -8.23 -15.15
N LEU A 161 -0.45 -9.21 -15.30
CA LEU A 161 0.92 -8.95 -15.75
C LEU A 161 0.91 -8.37 -17.17
N LYS A 162 1.84 -7.44 -17.43
CA LYS A 162 2.05 -6.89 -18.78
C LYS A 162 2.38 -8.00 -19.75
N GLN A 163 1.76 -7.96 -20.93
CA GLN A 163 2.15 -8.84 -22.01
C GLN A 163 3.38 -8.25 -22.69
N LEU A 164 4.51 -8.97 -22.63
CA LEU A 164 5.68 -8.64 -23.44
C LEU A 164 5.31 -8.93 -24.90
N ASN A 165 5.26 -7.87 -25.71
CA ASN A 165 5.13 -7.97 -27.17
C ASN A 165 6.45 -8.40 -27.81
#